data_AF-A0AA97B4B1-F1
#
_entry.id   AF-A0AA97B4B1-F1
#
_cell.length_a   1.000
_cell.length_b   1.000
_cell.length_c   1.000
_cell.angle_alpha   90.00
_cell.angle_beta   90.00
_cell.angle_gamma   90.00
#
_symmetry.space_group_name_H-M   'P 1'
#
loop_
_entity.id
_entity.type
_entity.pdbx_description
1 polymer ?
#
loop_
_entity_poly.entity_id
_entity_poly.type
_entity_poly.pdbx_seq_one_letter_code
_entity_poly.pdbx_strand_id
1 'polypeptide(L)'
;MEPHPALQLKSLLHAGYPVRHRFNASWGPVMVQALVEQLQLDFRPSLVAHPEGAWALDALSLAMEPGATFRTSEGTTVHIDAVMRDALATLEAAQAELSAAMRAGRTQVPKRKQGIYAHPCGGLHYFQAVAGWARHASVRKAWRKRLDAQVDVLLYRLDSEGRQYEAALADAPFAHRLPLLVQMLKFQGHLLETLGRYRDDTRWRPTKAQQQTVERARTALEHTVRRLEAGGAFDGWPALAERQPQLALDLLGDTCHAARGEALWRTPAVSAPAAQAPAR
;
A
#
# COMPACT_ATOMS: atom_id res chain seq x y z
N MET A 1 4.07 -20.62 -5.91
CA MET A 1 4.79 -19.45 -6.47
C MET A 1 4.20 -18.22 -5.82
N GLU A 2 5.02 -17.24 -5.46
CA GLU A 2 4.55 -15.98 -4.88
C GLU A 2 3.96 -15.07 -5.98
N PRO A 3 2.84 -14.36 -5.75
CA PRO A 3 2.20 -13.56 -6.81
C PRO A 3 2.98 -12.28 -7.17
N HIS A 4 3.84 -11.79 -6.26
CA HIS A 4 4.66 -10.59 -6.47
C HIS A 4 6.05 -10.78 -5.85
N PRO A 5 7.13 -10.26 -6.45
CA PRO A 5 8.48 -10.44 -5.92
C PRO A 5 8.62 -9.96 -4.47
N ALA A 6 9.07 -10.84 -3.57
CA ALA A 6 9.38 -10.53 -2.17
C ALA A 6 8.17 -10.12 -1.30
N LEU A 7 6.94 -10.44 -1.70
CA LEU A 7 5.72 -10.17 -0.92
C LEU A 7 5.74 -10.79 0.50
N GLN A 8 6.19 -12.03 0.64
CA GLN A 8 6.31 -12.83 1.86
C GLN A 8 7.38 -12.22 2.74
N LEU A 9 8.54 -11.91 2.18
CA LEU A 9 9.60 -11.21 2.91
C LEU A 9 9.10 -9.87 3.45
N LYS A 10 8.50 -9.03 2.59
CA LYS A 10 7.83 -7.79 3.00
C LYS A 10 6.84 -8.04 4.14
N SER A 11 6.00 -9.06 4.03
CA SER A 11 4.95 -9.35 5.02
C SER A 11 5.54 -9.75 6.38
N LEU A 12 6.60 -10.56 6.39
CA LEU A 12 7.34 -10.91 7.60
C LEU A 12 7.97 -9.67 8.26
N LEU A 13 8.59 -8.80 7.46
CA LEU A 13 9.19 -7.58 7.97
C LEU A 13 8.14 -6.62 8.57
N HIS A 14 6.99 -6.46 7.92
CA HIS A 14 5.86 -5.67 8.47
C HIS A 14 5.24 -6.27 9.73
N ALA A 15 5.22 -7.59 9.84
CA ALA A 15 4.77 -8.27 11.05
C ALA A 15 5.78 -8.17 12.21
N GLY A 16 6.92 -7.50 11.99
CA GLY A 16 7.92 -7.24 13.02
C GLY A 16 8.85 -8.42 13.29
N TYR A 17 8.90 -9.41 12.41
CA TYR A 17 9.86 -10.51 12.53
C TYR A 17 11.27 -9.96 12.32
N PRO A 18 12.17 -10.06 13.32
CA PRO A 18 13.53 -9.55 13.18
C PRO A 18 14.31 -10.41 12.17
N VAL A 19 15.37 -9.85 11.56
CA VAL A 19 16.22 -10.56 10.57
C VAL A 19 16.81 -11.88 11.09
N ARG A 20 17.03 -11.98 12.41
CA ARG A 20 17.49 -13.21 13.10
C ARG A 20 16.40 -14.26 13.34
N HIS A 21 15.14 -13.97 13.02
CA HIS A 21 14.06 -14.92 13.19
C HIS A 21 14.21 -16.09 12.22
N ARG A 22 13.95 -17.30 12.72
CA ARG A 22 14.14 -18.56 12.01
C ARG A 22 12.82 -19.32 11.87
N PHE A 23 12.55 -19.80 10.67
CA PHE A 23 11.43 -20.69 10.35
C PHE A 23 11.95 -22.06 9.98
N ASN A 24 11.13 -23.10 10.17
CA ASN A 24 11.43 -24.44 9.66
C ASN A 24 10.72 -24.60 8.30
N ALA A 25 11.48 -24.68 7.22
CA ALA A 25 10.97 -25.08 5.91
C ALA A 25 11.17 -26.59 5.69
N SER A 26 10.51 -27.16 4.69
CA SER A 26 10.62 -28.60 4.39
C SER A 26 12.03 -29.04 3.99
N TRP A 27 12.87 -28.12 3.53
CA TRP A 27 14.28 -28.35 3.18
C TRP A 27 15.27 -27.87 4.25
N GLY A 28 14.77 -27.52 5.44
CA GLY A 28 15.59 -27.09 6.56
C GLY A 28 15.28 -25.67 7.05
N PRO A 29 16.01 -25.19 8.06
CA PRO A 29 15.74 -23.91 8.67
C PRO A 29 16.16 -22.73 7.78
N VAL A 30 15.30 -21.72 7.70
CA VAL A 30 15.54 -20.47 6.95
C VAL A 30 15.38 -19.28 7.88
N MET A 31 16.31 -18.32 7.80
CA MET A 31 16.21 -17.06 8.54
C MET A 31 15.61 -15.96 7.66
N VAL A 32 14.94 -14.97 8.26
CA VAL A 32 14.50 -13.75 7.55
C VAL A 32 15.70 -13.08 6.84
N GLN A 33 16.87 -13.06 7.49
CA GLN A 33 18.10 -12.52 6.90
C GLN A 33 18.48 -13.20 5.57
N ALA A 34 18.36 -14.52 5.47
CA ALA A 34 18.68 -15.24 4.23
C ALA A 34 17.75 -14.84 3.08
N LEU A 35 16.49 -14.51 3.38
CA LEU A 35 15.54 -13.99 2.39
C LEU A 35 15.91 -12.57 1.95
N VAL A 36 16.39 -11.72 2.87
CA VAL A 36 16.90 -10.38 2.54
C VAL A 36 18.14 -10.48 1.66
N GLU A 37 19.08 -11.36 2.01
CA GLU A 37 20.31 -11.58 1.23
C GLU A 37 19.98 -12.11 -0.17
N GLN A 38 19.02 -13.03 -0.31
CA GLN A 38 18.55 -13.49 -1.61
C GLN A 38 17.96 -12.34 -2.45
N LEU A 39 17.11 -11.49 -1.84
CA LEU A 39 16.57 -10.32 -2.53
C LEU A 39 17.67 -9.35 -2.99
N GLN A 40 18.72 -9.16 -2.18
CA GLN A 40 19.87 -8.31 -2.52
C GLN A 40 20.68 -8.91 -3.69
N LEU A 41 20.88 -10.23 -3.70
CA LEU A 41 21.58 -10.93 -4.78
C LEU A 41 20.81 -10.86 -6.11
N ASP A 42 19.49 -10.94 -6.07
CA ASP A 42 18.62 -10.93 -7.26
C ASP A 42 18.25 -9.52 -7.72
N PHE A 43 18.61 -8.49 -6.95
CA PHE A 43 18.24 -7.11 -7.25
C PHE A 43 18.81 -6.64 -8.60
N ARG A 44 17.95 -5.99 -9.38
CA ARG A 44 18.30 -5.32 -10.64
C ARG A 44 17.86 -3.86 -10.58
N PRO A 45 18.66 -2.90 -11.04
CA PRO A 45 18.26 -1.48 -11.03
C PRO A 45 16.93 -1.20 -11.78
N SER A 46 16.62 -1.98 -12.82
CA SER A 46 15.35 -1.86 -13.55
C SER A 46 14.11 -2.15 -12.69
N LEU A 47 14.28 -2.85 -11.57
CA LEU A 47 13.20 -3.13 -10.62
C LEU A 47 12.60 -1.84 -10.04
N VAL A 48 13.39 -0.76 -9.95
CA VAL A 48 12.93 0.54 -9.45
C VAL A 48 11.77 1.07 -10.29
N ALA A 49 11.86 0.97 -11.61
CA ALA A 49 10.82 1.44 -12.53
C ALA A 49 9.78 0.36 -12.89
N HIS A 50 9.98 -0.88 -12.45
CA HIS A 50 9.11 -1.99 -12.81
C HIS A 50 7.78 -1.90 -12.05
N PRO A 51 6.62 -2.18 -12.69
CA PRO A 51 5.32 -2.19 -12.01
C PRO A 51 5.30 -3.06 -10.76
N GLU A 52 5.96 -4.22 -10.82
CA GLU A 52 6.09 -5.18 -9.72
C GLU A 52 7.21 -4.87 -8.70
N GLY A 53 7.91 -3.75 -8.84
CA GLY A 53 9.05 -3.41 -7.98
C GLY A 53 8.67 -3.02 -6.55
N ALA A 54 7.41 -2.67 -6.31
CA ALA A 54 6.96 -2.10 -5.04
C ALA A 54 7.27 -3.00 -3.83
N TRP A 55 7.05 -4.31 -3.93
CA TRP A 55 7.24 -5.24 -2.81
C TRP A 55 8.71 -5.43 -2.44
N ALA A 56 9.58 -5.55 -3.44
CA ALA A 56 11.02 -5.60 -3.23
C ALA A 56 11.56 -4.30 -2.63
N LEU A 57 11.10 -3.15 -3.14
CA LEU A 57 11.48 -1.85 -2.59
C LEU A 57 11.00 -1.67 -1.14
N ASP A 58 9.77 -2.09 -0.81
CA ASP A 58 9.24 -2.03 0.56
C ASP A 58 10.08 -2.94 1.49
N ALA A 59 10.36 -4.18 1.07
CA ALA A 59 11.20 -5.10 1.82
C ALA A 59 12.62 -4.55 2.07
N LEU A 60 13.28 -4.02 1.03
CA LEU A 60 14.59 -3.37 1.18
C LEU A 60 14.52 -2.15 2.11
N SER A 61 13.46 -1.33 2.00
CA SER A 61 13.27 -0.15 2.86
C SER A 61 13.09 -0.48 4.34
N LEU A 62 12.67 -1.71 4.65
CA LEU A 62 12.48 -2.21 6.02
C LEU A 62 13.72 -2.92 6.55
N ALA A 63 14.47 -3.58 5.67
CA ALA A 63 15.62 -4.40 6.06
C ALA A 63 16.94 -3.61 6.10
N MET A 64 16.98 -2.40 5.53
CA MET A 64 18.20 -1.62 5.37
C MET A 64 18.13 -0.26 6.06
N GLU A 65 19.29 0.32 6.33
CA GLU A 65 19.44 1.67 6.90
C GLU A 65 20.05 2.64 5.88
N PRO A 66 19.82 3.96 6.00
CA PRO A 66 20.48 4.95 5.16
C PRO A 66 22.01 4.82 5.17
N GLY A 67 22.62 4.97 4.01
CA GLY A 67 24.06 4.74 3.79
C GLY A 67 24.46 3.28 3.56
N ALA A 68 23.56 2.31 3.75
CA ALA A 68 23.88 0.90 3.55
C ALA A 68 24.15 0.56 2.08
N THR A 69 24.97 -0.48 1.89
CA THR A 69 25.29 -1.05 0.58
C THR A 69 25.13 -2.56 0.60
N PHE A 70 24.83 -3.14 -0.56
CA PHE A 70 24.85 -4.59 -0.76
C PHE A 70 25.46 -4.93 -2.13
N ARG A 71 25.79 -6.21 -2.35
CA ARG A 71 26.29 -6.70 -3.64
C ARG A 71 25.27 -7.60 -4.29
N THR A 72 25.03 -7.42 -5.59
CA THR A 72 24.19 -8.33 -6.38
C THR A 72 24.97 -9.59 -6.77
N SER A 73 24.27 -10.58 -7.33
CA SER A 73 24.86 -11.79 -7.91
C SER A 73 25.85 -11.50 -9.05
N GLU A 74 25.66 -10.39 -9.77
CA GLU A 74 26.59 -9.90 -10.81
C GLU A 74 27.82 -9.18 -10.23
N GLY A 75 27.92 -9.09 -8.89
CA GLY A 75 29.04 -8.45 -8.19
C GLY A 75 28.95 -6.94 -8.09
N THR A 76 27.86 -6.32 -8.59
CA THR A 76 27.62 -4.87 -8.57
C THR A 76 27.32 -4.40 -7.14
N THR A 77 28.01 -3.34 -6.70
CA THR A 77 27.71 -2.67 -5.42
C THR A 77 26.54 -1.72 -5.61
N VAL A 78 25.49 -1.90 -4.82
CA VAL A 78 24.28 -1.08 -4.83
C VAL A 78 24.21 -0.25 -3.55
N HIS A 79 23.97 1.05 -3.69
CA HIS A 79 23.71 1.97 -2.59
C HIS A 79 22.21 2.16 -2.40
N ILE A 80 21.67 1.80 -1.23
CA ILE A 80 20.22 1.83 -1.01
C ILE A 80 19.64 3.25 -1.12
N ASP A 81 20.40 4.28 -0.71
CA ASP A 81 19.98 5.67 -0.82
C ASP A 81 19.79 6.11 -2.28
N ALA A 82 20.60 5.59 -3.20
CA ALA A 82 20.46 5.87 -4.62
C ALA A 82 19.19 5.20 -5.17
N VAL A 83 18.99 3.91 -4.85
CA VAL A 83 17.80 3.14 -5.21
C VAL A 83 16.53 3.85 -4.76
N MET A 84 16.46 4.26 -3.49
CA MET A 84 15.25 4.89 -2.95
C MET A 84 15.05 6.30 -3.50
N ARG A 85 16.11 7.06 -3.77
CA ARG A 85 16.00 8.38 -4.44
C ARG A 85 15.46 8.25 -5.87
N ASP A 86 15.92 7.25 -6.60
CA ASP A 86 15.44 6.97 -7.96
C ASP A 86 13.98 6.47 -7.94
N ALA A 87 13.61 5.68 -6.93
CA ALA A 87 12.24 5.27 -6.69
C ALA A 87 11.31 6.46 -6.38
N LEU A 88 11.78 7.44 -5.59
CA LEU A 88 11.03 8.68 -5.36
C LEU A 88 10.86 9.51 -6.64
N ALA A 89 11.91 9.66 -7.46
CA ALA A 89 11.79 10.33 -8.74
C ALA A 89 10.82 9.61 -9.69
N THR A 90 10.84 8.28 -9.67
CA THR A 90 9.91 7.44 -10.45
C THR A 90 8.47 7.61 -9.97
N LEU A 91 8.23 7.63 -8.66
CA LEU A 91 6.90 7.90 -8.09
C LEU A 91 6.36 9.25 -8.56
N GLU A 92 7.19 10.30 -8.48
CA GLU A 92 6.81 11.65 -8.91
C GLU A 92 6.48 11.72 -10.41
N ALA A 93 7.29 11.07 -11.25
CA ALA A 93 7.03 10.96 -12.68
C ALA A 93 5.71 10.20 -12.96
N ALA A 94 5.48 9.09 -12.27
CA ALA A 94 4.27 8.29 -12.40
C ALA A 94 3.00 9.05 -11.94
N GLN A 95 3.12 9.94 -10.96
CA GLN A 95 2.02 10.79 -10.46
C GLN A 95 1.89 12.15 -11.18
N ALA A 96 2.76 12.46 -12.15
CA ALA A 96 2.84 13.80 -12.76
C ALA A 96 1.53 14.25 -13.42
N GLU A 97 0.83 13.36 -14.14
CA GLU A 97 -0.46 13.67 -14.79
C GLU A 97 -1.54 14.04 -13.75
N LEU A 98 -1.65 13.23 -12.68
CA LEU A 98 -2.58 13.49 -11.58
C LEU A 98 -2.24 14.80 -10.86
N SER A 99 -0.96 15.04 -10.61
CA SER A 99 -0.47 16.26 -9.98
C SER A 99 -0.80 17.51 -10.82
N ALA A 100 -0.62 17.43 -12.14
CA ALA A 100 -0.98 18.51 -13.06
C ALA A 100 -2.49 18.74 -13.11
N ALA A 101 -3.30 17.67 -13.17
CA ALA A 101 -4.75 17.75 -13.19
C ALA A 101 -5.32 18.35 -11.89
N MET A 102 -4.78 17.95 -10.74
CA MET A 102 -5.12 18.51 -9.43
C MET A 102 -4.84 20.02 -9.39
N ARG A 103 -3.66 20.47 -9.83
CA ARG A 103 -3.31 21.91 -9.90
C ARG A 103 -4.19 22.68 -10.87
N ALA A 104 -4.64 22.05 -11.95
CA ALA A 104 -5.56 22.64 -12.92
C ALA A 104 -7.03 22.61 -12.47
N GLY A 105 -7.33 22.12 -11.26
CA GLY A 105 -8.70 22.05 -10.73
C GLY A 105 -9.59 21.04 -11.46
N ARG A 106 -9.01 20.08 -12.20
CA ARG A 106 -9.81 19.05 -12.89
C ARG A 106 -10.43 18.12 -11.86
N THR A 107 -11.69 17.75 -12.07
CA THR A 107 -12.41 16.88 -11.13
C THR A 107 -12.03 15.42 -11.22
N GLN A 108 -11.46 14.98 -12.34
CA GLN A 108 -11.03 13.60 -12.54
C GLN A 108 -9.92 13.47 -13.59
N VAL A 109 -9.15 12.39 -13.46
CA VAL A 109 -8.19 11.91 -14.48
C VAL A 109 -8.59 10.50 -14.89
N PRO A 110 -8.89 10.24 -16.18
CA PRO A 110 -9.28 8.92 -16.66
C PRO A 110 -8.23 7.84 -16.38
N LYS A 111 -8.64 6.71 -15.81
CA LYS A 111 -7.79 5.53 -15.60
C LYS A 111 -7.58 4.79 -16.93
N ARG A 112 -6.43 4.96 -17.57
CA ARG A 112 -6.07 4.31 -18.85
C ARG A 112 -4.82 3.41 -18.74
N LYS A 113 -4.59 2.85 -17.53
CA LYS A 113 -3.44 1.99 -17.20
C LYS A 113 -2.07 2.63 -17.53
N GLN A 114 -1.95 3.94 -17.34
CA GLN A 114 -0.74 4.73 -17.56
C GLN A 114 -0.25 5.40 -16.28
N GLY A 115 1.02 5.80 -16.25
CA GLY A 115 1.63 6.43 -15.08
C GLY A 115 1.47 5.56 -13.83
N ILE A 116 1.04 6.15 -12.72
CA ILE A 116 0.84 5.40 -11.46
C ILE A 116 -0.23 4.30 -11.59
N TYR A 117 -1.17 4.41 -12.54
CA TYR A 117 -2.18 3.39 -12.80
C TYR A 117 -1.66 2.17 -13.58
N ALA A 118 -0.44 2.23 -14.12
CA ALA A 118 0.23 1.06 -14.70
C ALA A 118 0.77 0.12 -13.61
N HIS A 119 0.94 0.62 -12.38
CA HIS A 119 1.36 -0.20 -11.26
C HIS A 119 0.20 -1.00 -10.66
N PRO A 120 0.45 -2.21 -10.13
CA PRO A 120 -0.53 -2.95 -9.35
C PRO A 120 -1.14 -2.12 -8.22
N CYS A 121 -2.41 -2.40 -7.92
CA CYS A 121 -3.19 -1.67 -6.92
C CYS A 121 -3.21 -0.14 -7.13
N GLY A 122 -3.06 0.31 -8.39
CA GLY A 122 -2.97 1.72 -8.74
C GLY A 122 -1.76 2.44 -8.12
N GLY A 123 -0.66 1.70 -7.89
CA GLY A 123 0.60 2.22 -7.37
C GLY A 123 0.59 2.60 -5.88
N LEU A 124 -0.45 2.23 -5.13
CA LEU A 124 -0.51 2.51 -3.68
C LEU A 124 0.60 1.78 -2.91
N HIS A 125 0.92 0.53 -3.27
CA HIS A 125 2.09 -0.15 -2.70
C HIS A 125 3.42 0.49 -3.09
N TYR A 126 3.52 1.03 -4.31
CA TYR A 126 4.73 1.72 -4.74
C TYR A 126 4.95 3.00 -3.93
N PHE A 127 3.89 3.77 -3.68
CA PHE A 127 3.95 4.89 -2.73
C PHE A 127 4.35 4.41 -1.33
N GLN A 128 3.73 3.34 -0.80
CA GLN A 128 4.07 2.81 0.54
C GLN A 128 5.55 2.45 0.65
N ALA A 129 6.11 1.78 -0.37
CA ALA A 129 7.52 1.40 -0.42
C ALA A 129 8.46 2.62 -0.38
N VAL A 130 8.19 3.62 -1.23
CA VAL A 130 9.00 4.84 -1.31
C VAL A 130 8.87 5.69 -0.05
N ALA A 131 7.63 5.95 0.38
CA ALA A 131 7.36 6.81 1.53
C ALA A 131 7.78 6.16 2.85
N GLY A 132 7.78 4.82 2.91
CA GLY A 132 8.28 4.05 4.06
C GLY A 132 9.75 4.34 4.37
N TRP A 133 10.57 4.70 3.38
CA TRP A 133 11.96 5.11 3.60
C TRP A 133 12.09 6.37 4.47
N ALA A 134 11.06 7.23 4.48
CA ALA A 134 11.01 8.39 5.36
C ALA A 134 10.70 8.04 6.84
N ARG A 135 10.76 6.75 7.23
CA ARG A 135 10.86 6.34 8.65
C ARG A 135 12.15 6.87 9.30
N HIS A 136 13.24 6.92 8.56
CA HIS A 136 14.52 7.46 9.04
C HIS A 136 14.49 8.99 9.08
N ALA A 137 15.00 9.59 10.16
CA ALA A 137 14.87 11.03 10.41
C ALA A 137 15.57 11.91 9.36
N SER A 138 16.75 11.50 8.88
CA SER A 138 17.51 12.18 7.83
C SER A 138 16.73 12.21 6.51
N VAL A 139 16.23 11.05 6.08
CA VAL A 139 15.42 10.89 4.87
C VAL A 139 14.14 11.71 4.98
N ARG A 140 13.41 11.59 6.09
CA ARG A 140 12.19 12.36 6.35
C ARG A 140 12.41 13.86 6.19
N LYS A 141 13.48 14.39 6.78
CA LYS A 141 13.83 15.81 6.68
C LYS A 141 14.07 16.21 5.22
N ALA A 142 14.79 15.39 4.47
CA ALA A 142 15.13 15.66 3.08
C ALA A 142 13.93 15.56 2.13
N TRP A 143 13.01 14.62 2.38
CA TRP A 143 11.95 14.27 1.44
C TRP A 143 10.58 14.85 1.77
N ARG A 144 10.38 15.41 2.97
CA ARG A 144 9.09 15.91 3.46
C ARG A 144 8.28 16.66 2.40
N LYS A 145 8.83 17.72 1.81
CA LYS A 145 8.10 18.54 0.82
C LYS A 145 7.65 17.75 -0.41
N ARG A 146 8.49 16.81 -0.87
CA ARG A 146 8.22 15.96 -2.03
C ARG A 146 7.10 14.95 -1.72
N LEU A 147 7.19 14.30 -0.56
CA LEU A 147 6.18 13.34 -0.10
C LEU A 147 4.84 14.02 0.24
N ASP A 148 4.85 15.20 0.87
CA ASP A 148 3.64 15.97 1.15
C ASP A 148 2.87 16.29 -0.15
N ALA A 149 3.58 16.64 -1.24
CA ALA A 149 2.96 16.84 -2.55
C ALA A 149 2.36 15.54 -3.13
N GLN A 150 3.01 14.40 -2.92
CA GLN A 150 2.46 13.10 -3.37
C GLN A 150 1.25 12.66 -2.55
N VAL A 151 1.20 12.99 -1.25
CA VAL A 151 0.03 12.77 -0.39
C VAL A 151 -1.17 13.57 -0.86
N ASP A 152 -0.98 14.84 -1.23
CA ASP A 152 -2.08 15.65 -1.79
C ASP A 152 -2.63 15.01 -3.07
N VAL A 153 -1.77 14.44 -3.92
CA VAL A 153 -2.21 13.67 -5.09
C VAL A 153 -2.99 12.41 -4.69
N LEU A 154 -2.59 11.68 -3.64
CA LEU A 154 -3.35 10.52 -3.14
C LEU A 154 -4.73 10.93 -2.62
N LEU A 155 -4.82 12.04 -1.90
CA LEU A 155 -6.09 12.56 -1.40
C LEU A 155 -6.99 13.03 -2.55
N TYR A 156 -6.43 13.69 -3.57
CA TYR A 156 -7.13 14.03 -4.80
C TYR A 156 -7.71 12.81 -5.53
N ARG A 157 -6.99 11.68 -5.52
CA ARG A 157 -7.45 10.44 -6.14
C ARG A 157 -8.74 9.91 -5.53
N LEU A 158 -9.06 10.19 -4.26
CA LEU A 158 -10.31 9.74 -3.65
C LEU A 158 -11.51 10.19 -4.48
N ASP A 159 -11.59 11.48 -4.76
CA ASP A 159 -12.71 12.07 -5.49
C ASP A 159 -12.62 11.76 -7.00
N SER A 160 -11.40 11.78 -7.57
CA SER A 160 -11.17 11.48 -8.99
C SER A 160 -11.53 10.03 -9.35
N GLU A 161 -11.08 9.05 -8.56
CA GLU A 161 -11.38 7.63 -8.81
C GLU A 161 -12.77 7.26 -8.34
N GLY A 162 -13.24 7.82 -7.22
CA GLY A 162 -14.59 7.58 -6.70
C GLY A 162 -15.68 7.90 -7.72
N ARG A 163 -15.58 9.05 -8.42
CA ARG A 163 -16.51 9.41 -9.50
C ARG A 163 -16.51 8.39 -10.63
N GLN A 164 -15.33 7.91 -11.02
CA GLN A 164 -15.20 6.93 -12.11
C GLN A 164 -15.79 5.58 -11.72
N TYR A 165 -15.59 5.13 -10.48
CA TYR A 165 -16.20 3.89 -10.00
C TYR A 165 -17.72 3.98 -9.89
N GLU A 166 -18.27 5.07 -9.34
CA GLU A 166 -19.72 5.21 -9.23
C GLU A 166 -20.38 5.33 -10.62
N ALA A 167 -19.76 6.05 -11.56
CA ALA A 167 -20.22 6.07 -12.95
C ALA A 167 -20.20 4.67 -13.58
N ALA A 168 -19.09 3.95 -13.46
CA ALA A 168 -18.98 2.58 -13.97
C ALA A 168 -20.02 1.65 -13.33
N LEU A 169 -20.32 1.82 -12.04
CA LEU A 169 -21.28 1.00 -11.32
C LEU A 169 -22.73 1.36 -11.62
N ALA A 170 -23.02 2.60 -12.00
CA ALA A 170 -24.34 3.00 -12.49
C ALA A 170 -24.65 2.35 -13.84
N ASP A 171 -23.64 2.29 -14.72
CA ASP A 171 -23.79 1.77 -16.09
C ASP A 171 -23.57 0.25 -16.21
N ALA A 172 -23.02 -0.39 -15.18
CA ALA A 172 -22.62 -1.80 -15.24
C ALA A 172 -23.81 -2.78 -15.27
N PRO A 173 -23.78 -3.79 -16.17
CA PRO A 173 -24.62 -4.97 -16.07
C PRO A 173 -24.49 -5.65 -14.71
N PHE A 174 -25.56 -6.32 -14.26
CA PHE A 174 -25.61 -6.97 -12.95
C PHE A 174 -24.37 -7.85 -12.64
N ALA A 175 -23.92 -8.64 -13.62
CA ALA A 175 -22.76 -9.51 -13.50
C ALA A 175 -21.44 -8.79 -13.18
N HIS A 176 -21.31 -7.51 -13.51
CA HIS A 176 -20.10 -6.72 -13.28
C HIS A 176 -20.15 -5.84 -12.02
N ARG A 177 -21.31 -5.76 -11.35
CA ARG A 177 -21.49 -4.92 -10.16
C ARG A 177 -20.62 -5.39 -9.00
N LEU A 178 -20.59 -6.70 -8.72
CA LEU A 178 -19.78 -7.26 -7.65
C LEU A 178 -18.28 -7.04 -7.89
N PRO A 179 -17.69 -7.38 -9.06
CA PRO A 179 -16.31 -7.02 -9.38
C PRO A 179 -15.98 -5.53 -9.18
N LEU A 180 -16.86 -4.62 -9.59
CA LEU A 180 -16.65 -3.17 -9.42
C LEU A 180 -16.63 -2.76 -7.94
N LEU A 181 -17.54 -3.32 -7.13
CA LEU A 181 -17.53 -3.10 -5.68
C LEU A 181 -16.25 -3.60 -5.02
N VAL A 182 -15.71 -4.75 -5.46
CA VAL A 182 -14.40 -5.24 -5.00
C VAL A 182 -13.28 -4.27 -5.38
N GLN A 183 -13.29 -3.69 -6.59
CA GLN A 183 -12.30 -2.67 -6.98
C GLN A 183 -12.42 -1.36 -6.17
N MET A 184 -13.63 -0.98 -5.77
CA MET A 184 -13.86 0.15 -4.87
C MET A 184 -13.27 -0.14 -3.48
N LEU A 185 -13.58 -1.32 -2.92
CA LEU A 185 -13.05 -1.80 -1.64
C LEU A 185 -11.52 -1.78 -1.65
N LYS A 186 -10.93 -2.35 -2.71
CA LYS A 186 -9.49 -2.37 -2.95
C LYS A 186 -8.89 -0.97 -2.87
N PHE A 187 -9.38 -0.05 -3.69
CA PHE A 187 -8.84 1.31 -3.75
C PHE A 187 -8.97 2.03 -2.41
N GLN A 188 -10.16 2.01 -1.80
CA GLN A 188 -10.44 2.72 -0.55
C GLN A 188 -9.62 2.15 0.61
N GLY A 189 -9.55 0.82 0.74
CA GLY A 189 -8.75 0.14 1.75
C GLY A 189 -7.26 0.44 1.62
N HIS A 190 -6.71 0.27 0.41
CA HIS A 190 -5.30 0.59 0.15
C HIS A 190 -4.99 2.08 0.35
N LEU A 191 -5.90 3.00 0.01
CA LEU A 191 -5.70 4.43 0.23
C LEU A 191 -5.60 4.74 1.73
N LEU A 192 -6.55 4.24 2.52
CA LEU A 192 -6.58 4.45 3.97
C LEU A 192 -5.35 3.82 4.63
N GLU A 193 -5.00 2.59 4.28
CA GLU A 193 -3.80 1.95 4.80
C GLU A 193 -2.54 2.73 4.42
N THR A 194 -2.42 3.16 3.15
CA THR A 194 -1.28 3.95 2.68
C THR A 194 -1.10 5.23 3.47
N LEU A 195 -2.18 6.00 3.66
CA LEU A 195 -2.13 7.25 4.41
C LEU A 195 -1.84 7.01 5.90
N GLY A 196 -2.40 5.94 6.48
CA GLY A 196 -2.17 5.58 7.88
C GLY A 196 -0.73 5.16 8.14
N ARG A 197 -0.16 4.32 7.27
CA ARG A 197 1.26 3.95 7.30
C ARG A 197 2.15 5.17 7.11
N TYR A 198 1.84 6.06 6.17
CA TYR A 198 2.59 7.30 5.97
C TYR A 198 2.59 8.18 7.22
N ARG A 199 1.43 8.31 7.89
CA ARG A 199 1.32 9.02 9.17
C ARG A 199 2.26 8.44 10.22
N ASP A 200 2.25 7.12 10.38
CA ASP A 200 3.02 6.44 11.42
C ASP A 200 4.53 6.47 11.13
N ASP A 201 4.93 6.18 9.88
CA ASP A 201 6.34 6.17 9.45
C ASP A 201 6.94 7.59 9.49
N THR A 202 6.19 8.61 9.09
CA THR A 202 6.73 9.98 8.90
C THR A 202 6.32 10.97 9.98
N ARG A 203 5.46 10.58 10.93
CA ARG A 203 4.80 11.51 11.87
C ARG A 203 4.05 12.64 11.14
N TRP A 204 3.54 12.36 9.94
CA TRP A 204 2.72 13.31 9.21
C TRP A 204 1.49 13.68 10.03
N ARG A 205 1.12 14.96 10.01
CA ARG A 205 -0.04 15.48 10.70
C ARG A 205 -0.95 16.10 9.65
N PRO A 206 -2.07 15.44 9.27
CA PRO A 206 -2.96 15.98 8.27
C PRO A 206 -3.48 17.35 8.70
N THR A 207 -3.60 18.27 7.75
CA THR A 207 -4.37 19.49 7.96
C THR A 207 -5.85 19.13 8.17
N LYS A 208 -6.67 20.08 8.65
CA LYS A 208 -8.12 19.85 8.82
C LYS A 208 -8.79 19.36 7.53
N ALA A 209 -8.43 19.94 6.38
CA ALA A 209 -8.97 19.55 5.07
C ALA A 209 -8.51 18.13 4.64
N GLN A 210 -7.25 17.79 4.92
CA GLN A 210 -6.75 16.44 4.65
C GLN A 210 -7.42 15.41 5.56
N GLN A 211 -7.60 15.70 6.86
CA GLN A 211 -8.32 14.84 7.79
C GLN A 211 -9.77 14.62 7.36
N GLN A 212 -10.48 15.69 6.94
CA GLN A 212 -11.82 15.56 6.38
C GLN A 212 -11.85 14.64 5.16
N THR A 213 -10.82 14.67 4.32
CA THR A 213 -10.72 13.77 3.15
C THR A 213 -10.47 12.32 3.57
N VAL A 214 -9.67 12.09 4.62
CA VAL A 214 -9.51 10.76 5.22
C VAL A 214 -10.85 10.25 5.77
N GLU A 215 -11.61 11.07 6.50
CA GLU A 215 -12.94 10.65 6.99
C GLU A 215 -13.91 10.34 5.85
N ARG A 216 -13.91 11.14 4.77
CA ARG A 216 -14.70 10.81 3.57
C ARG A 216 -14.29 9.46 2.96
N ALA A 217 -12.99 9.14 2.93
CA ALA A 217 -12.52 7.84 2.45
C ALA A 217 -13.01 6.68 3.34
N ARG A 218 -13.05 6.88 4.66
CA ARG A 218 -13.60 5.89 5.62
C ARG A 218 -15.10 5.67 5.41
N THR A 219 -15.87 6.75 5.25
CA THR A 219 -17.31 6.65 4.93
C THR A 219 -17.54 5.96 3.58
N ALA A 220 -16.72 6.25 2.57
CA ALA A 220 -16.81 5.58 1.27
C ALA A 220 -16.49 4.08 1.35
N LEU A 221 -15.50 3.71 2.17
CA LEU A 221 -15.17 2.32 2.47
C LEU A 221 -16.36 1.60 3.14
N GLU A 222 -16.92 2.19 4.19
CA GLU A 222 -18.08 1.63 4.89
C GLU A 222 -19.27 1.42 3.96
N HIS A 223 -19.59 2.41 3.13
CA HIS A 223 -20.67 2.31 2.14
C HIS A 223 -20.43 1.18 1.14
N THR A 224 -19.18 1.01 0.68
CA THR A 224 -18.82 -0.07 -0.24
C THR A 224 -18.95 -1.45 0.42
N VAL A 225 -18.53 -1.60 1.68
CA VAL A 225 -18.70 -2.84 2.45
C VAL A 225 -20.17 -3.20 2.59
N ARG A 226 -21.05 -2.25 2.94
CA ARG A 226 -22.50 -2.47 3.02
C ARG A 226 -23.10 -2.92 1.69
N ARG A 227 -22.62 -2.35 0.56
CA ARG A 227 -23.07 -2.76 -0.79
C ARG A 227 -22.56 -4.15 -1.18
N LEU A 228 -21.36 -4.52 -0.76
CA LEU A 228 -20.83 -5.88 -0.94
C LEU A 228 -21.66 -6.89 -0.14
N GLU A 229 -21.97 -6.58 1.12
CA GLU A 229 -22.83 -7.39 1.98
C GLU A 229 -24.22 -7.58 1.37
N ALA A 230 -24.89 -6.49 0.97
CA ALA A 230 -26.19 -6.54 0.28
C ALA A 230 -26.13 -7.30 -1.06
N GLY A 231 -24.97 -7.34 -1.70
CA GLY A 231 -24.70 -8.12 -2.92
C GLY A 231 -24.38 -9.59 -2.66
N GLY A 232 -24.41 -10.06 -1.40
CA GLY A 232 -24.12 -11.44 -1.01
C GLY A 232 -22.63 -11.81 -1.10
N ALA A 233 -21.72 -10.83 -1.10
CA ALA A 233 -20.30 -11.07 -1.29
C ALA A 233 -19.68 -11.95 -0.18
N PHE A 234 -20.18 -11.81 1.06
CA PHE A 234 -19.65 -12.53 2.23
C PHE A 234 -20.39 -13.85 2.49
N ASP A 235 -21.72 -13.82 2.57
CA ASP A 235 -22.54 -15.03 2.78
C ASP A 235 -22.46 -16.00 1.59
N GLY A 236 -22.30 -15.47 0.37
CA GLY A 236 -22.15 -16.23 -0.86
C GLY A 236 -20.70 -16.68 -1.16
N TRP A 237 -19.78 -16.53 -0.21
CA TRP A 237 -18.35 -16.75 -0.44
C TRP A 237 -17.99 -18.12 -1.03
N PRO A 238 -18.47 -19.26 -0.49
CA PRO A 238 -18.07 -20.57 -1.02
C PRO A 238 -18.42 -20.71 -2.51
N ALA A 239 -19.62 -20.30 -2.90
CA ALA A 239 -20.07 -20.31 -4.29
C ALA A 239 -19.32 -19.29 -5.16
N LEU A 240 -18.90 -18.15 -4.59
CA LEU A 240 -18.03 -17.20 -5.29
C LEU A 240 -16.65 -17.80 -5.55
N ALA A 241 -16.05 -18.47 -4.56
CA ALA A 241 -14.74 -19.10 -4.68
C ALA A 241 -14.72 -20.24 -5.73
N GLU A 242 -15.81 -20.99 -5.87
CA GLU A 242 -15.95 -22.01 -6.91
C GLU A 242 -16.09 -21.41 -8.31
N ARG A 243 -16.94 -20.39 -8.48
CA ARG A 243 -17.27 -19.82 -9.81
C ARG A 243 -16.25 -18.81 -10.31
N GLN A 244 -15.69 -18.02 -9.41
CA GLN A 244 -14.77 -16.91 -9.70
C GLN A 244 -13.64 -16.88 -8.66
N PRO A 245 -12.72 -17.86 -8.69
CA PRO A 245 -11.70 -18.04 -7.65
C PRO A 245 -10.81 -16.81 -7.48
N GLN A 246 -10.44 -16.13 -8.57
CA GLN A 246 -9.64 -14.91 -8.48
C GLN A 246 -10.40 -13.77 -7.78
N LEU A 247 -11.69 -13.59 -8.07
CA LEU A 247 -12.49 -12.55 -7.44
C LEU A 247 -12.68 -12.81 -5.94
N ALA A 248 -12.80 -14.08 -5.54
CA ALA A 248 -12.77 -14.45 -4.13
C ALA A 248 -11.42 -14.11 -3.50
N LEU A 249 -10.29 -14.49 -4.10
CA LEU A 249 -8.97 -14.13 -3.57
C LEU A 249 -8.75 -12.62 -3.46
N ASP A 250 -9.20 -11.86 -4.47
CA ASP A 250 -9.17 -10.39 -4.46
C ASP A 250 -10.00 -9.84 -3.30
N LEU A 251 -11.25 -10.29 -3.13
CA LEU A 251 -12.10 -9.86 -2.02
C LEU A 251 -11.47 -10.19 -0.66
N LEU A 252 -10.79 -11.33 -0.50
CA LEU A 252 -10.14 -11.70 0.75
C LEU A 252 -8.99 -10.75 1.06
N GLY A 253 -8.07 -10.61 0.11
CA GLY A 253 -6.89 -9.77 0.24
C GLY A 253 -7.26 -8.30 0.43
N ASP A 254 -8.18 -7.79 -0.37
CA ASP A 254 -8.62 -6.39 -0.32
C ASP A 254 -9.42 -6.08 0.96
N THR A 255 -10.13 -7.06 1.53
CA THR A 255 -10.75 -6.92 2.86
C THR A 255 -9.70 -6.80 3.97
N CYS A 256 -8.57 -7.52 3.87
CA CYS A 256 -7.47 -7.35 4.83
C CYS A 256 -6.88 -5.93 4.77
N HIS A 257 -6.68 -5.38 3.56
CA HIS A 257 -6.23 -4.00 3.39
C HIS A 257 -7.24 -2.99 3.92
N ALA A 258 -8.54 -3.19 3.65
CA ALA A 258 -9.62 -2.37 4.20
C ALA A 258 -9.66 -2.38 5.73
N ALA A 259 -9.61 -3.56 6.35
CA ALA A 259 -9.63 -3.71 7.80
C ALA A 259 -8.40 -3.05 8.44
N ARG A 260 -7.21 -3.24 7.87
CA ARG A 260 -5.98 -2.59 8.33
C ARG A 260 -6.06 -1.08 8.18
N GLY A 261 -6.53 -0.60 7.03
CA GLY A 261 -6.74 0.83 6.77
C GLY A 261 -7.65 1.47 7.80
N GLU A 262 -8.82 0.88 8.06
CA GLU A 262 -9.76 1.38 9.06
C GLU A 262 -9.16 1.35 10.48
N ALA A 263 -8.45 0.28 10.85
CA ALA A 263 -7.81 0.17 12.15
C ALA A 263 -6.76 1.26 12.40
N LEU A 264 -6.00 1.67 11.38
CA LEU A 264 -5.01 2.74 11.50
C LEU A 264 -5.62 4.11 11.78
N TRP A 265 -6.87 4.33 11.38
CA TRP A 265 -7.56 5.61 11.51
C TRP A 265 -8.60 5.65 12.62
N ARG A 266 -8.94 4.50 13.19
CA ARG A 266 -9.75 4.43 14.40
C ARG A 266 -9.01 5.14 15.53
N THR A 267 -9.64 6.18 16.09
CA THR A 267 -9.16 6.75 17.35
C THR A 267 -9.09 5.63 18.38
N PRO A 268 -7.98 5.43 19.10
CA PRO A 268 -7.98 4.51 20.22
C PRO A 268 -9.17 4.89 21.10
N ALA A 269 -10.00 3.91 21.49
CA ALA A 269 -10.92 4.15 22.58
C ALA A 269 -10.09 4.73 23.72
N VAL A 270 -10.52 5.86 24.28
CA VAL A 270 -9.91 6.39 25.51
C VAL A 270 -9.85 5.21 26.45
N SER A 271 -8.64 4.72 26.73
CA SER A 271 -8.44 3.57 27.58
C SER A 271 -9.16 3.89 28.87
N ALA A 272 -10.13 3.06 29.25
CA ALA A 272 -10.56 3.05 30.64
C ALA A 272 -9.28 2.98 31.50
N PRO A 273 -9.19 3.77 32.59
CA PRO A 273 -7.98 3.82 33.39
C PRO A 273 -7.56 2.40 33.73
N ALA A 274 -6.28 2.09 33.47
CA ALA A 274 -5.70 0.79 33.75
C ALA A 274 -6.08 0.39 35.18
N ALA A 275 -6.71 -0.77 35.33
CA ALA A 275 -6.96 -1.34 36.64
C ALA A 275 -5.64 -1.37 37.41
N GLN A 276 -5.64 -0.77 38.60
CA GLN A 276 -4.48 -0.73 39.47
C GLN A 276 -3.92 -2.15 39.64
N ALA A 277 -2.62 -2.29 39.43
CA ALA A 277 -1.92 -3.54 39.71
C ALA A 277 -2.15 -3.92 41.19
N PRO A 278 -2.38 -5.20 41.50
CA PRO A 278 -2.55 -5.63 42.88
C PRO A 278 -1.28 -5.31 43.68
N ALA A 279 -1.48 -4.77 44.88
CA ALA A 279 -0.40 -4.50 45.82
C ALA A 279 0.36 -5.81 46.13
N ARG A 280 1.70 -5.69 46.19
CA ARG A 280 2.62 -6.77 46.57
C ARG A 280 2.49 -7.13 48.04
#